data_AF-A0A1Q7PWP1-F1
#
_entry.id   AF-A0A1Q7PWP1-F1
#
_cell.length_a   1.000
_cell.length_b   1.000
_cell.length_c   1.000
_cell.angle_alpha   90.00
_cell.angle_beta   90.00
_cell.angle_gamma   90.00
#
_symmetry.space_group_name_H-M   'P 1'
#
loop_
_entity.id
_entity.type
_entity.pdbx_description
1 polymer ?
#
loop_
_entity_poly.entity_id
_entity_poly.type
_entity_poly.pdbx_seq_one_letter_code
_entity_poly.pdbx_strand_id
1 'polypeptide(L)' 'MEPSHLPPYIVSPGKEPSEMLVLPMGITAADAEKELILRTLQKTGNNKAEAARLLGLDVKTIRNKLKSYGLD' A
#
# COMPACT_ATOMS: atom_id res chain seq x y z
N MET A 1 9.33 -42.91 5.76
CA MET A 1 7.95 -42.37 5.76
C MET A 1 8.07 -40.96 5.24
N GLU A 2 7.62 -40.78 4.00
CA GLU A 2 7.95 -39.62 3.16
C GLU A 2 7.12 -38.38 3.56
N PRO A 3 7.74 -37.18 3.63
CA PRO A 3 7.10 -35.94 4.10
C PRO A 3 6.26 -35.25 3.00
N SER A 4 5.43 -36.00 2.26
CA SER A 4 4.77 -35.54 1.03
C SER A 4 3.29 -35.15 1.20
N HIS A 5 2.88 -34.57 2.33
CA HIS A 5 1.49 -34.16 2.56
C HIS A 5 1.31 -32.70 3.01
N LEU A 6 2.05 -31.75 2.43
CA LEU A 6 1.61 -30.35 2.53
C LEU A 6 0.44 -30.10 1.56
N PRO A 7 -0.71 -29.60 2.04
CA PRO A 7 -1.83 -29.30 1.18
C PRO A 7 -1.49 -28.18 0.17
N PRO A 8 -2.02 -28.25 -1.07
CA PRO A 8 -1.58 -27.44 -2.22
C PRO A 8 -1.80 -25.93 -2.06
N TYR A 9 -2.54 -25.50 -1.04
CA TYR A 9 -2.74 -24.07 -0.73
C TYR A 9 -1.47 -23.40 -0.18
N ILE A 10 -0.47 -24.17 0.26
CA ILE A 10 0.80 -23.67 0.81
C ILE A 10 1.88 -23.58 -0.28
N VAL A 11 1.68 -24.23 -1.43
CA VAL A 11 2.64 -24.28 -2.54
C VAL A 11 2.09 -23.47 -3.72
N SER A 12 2.09 -22.15 -3.59
CA SER A 12 2.06 -21.26 -4.74
C SER A 12 3.17 -20.22 -4.60
N PRO A 13 4.40 -20.53 -5.02
CA PRO A 13 5.48 -19.56 -5.15
C PRO A 13 5.25 -18.76 -6.45
N GLY A 14 4.16 -18.01 -6.52
CA GLY A 14 3.80 -17.35 -7.78
C GLY A 14 2.49 -16.57 -7.81
N LYS A 15 1.84 -16.33 -6.67
CA LYS A 15 0.87 -15.23 -6.61
C LYS A 15 1.70 -13.99 -6.33
N GLU A 16 1.74 -13.08 -7.31
CA GLU A 16 2.32 -11.74 -7.18
C GLU A 16 2.06 -11.21 -5.76
N PRO A 17 3.03 -10.53 -5.11
CA PRO A 17 2.82 -10.04 -3.75
C PRO A 17 1.45 -9.37 -3.75
N SER A 18 0.48 -9.95 -3.03
CA SER A 18 -0.78 -9.24 -2.83
C SER A 18 -0.30 -7.94 -2.20
N GLU A 19 -0.47 -6.82 -2.90
CA GLU A 19 0.04 -5.52 -2.48
C GLU A 19 -0.79 -5.05 -1.30
N MET A 20 -0.60 -5.76 -0.19
CA MET A 20 -1.39 -5.66 1.01
C MET A 20 -0.66 -4.69 1.91
N LEU A 21 -1.33 -3.60 2.20
CA LEU A 21 -0.88 -2.69 3.23
C LEU A 21 -1.20 -3.31 4.59
N VAL A 22 -0.16 -3.74 5.31
CA VAL A 22 -0.29 -4.19 6.69
C VAL A 22 -0.26 -2.98 7.60
N LEU A 23 -1.35 -2.74 8.32
CA LEU A 23 -1.50 -1.66 9.29
C LEU A 23 -1.73 -2.26 10.69
N PRO A 24 -1.07 -1.75 11.75
CA PRO A 24 -1.35 -2.21 13.11
C PRO A 24 -2.75 -1.78 13.57
N MET A 25 -3.38 -2.63 14.39
CA MET A 25 -4.69 -2.28 14.97
C MET A 25 -4.55 -1.16 15.99
N GLY A 26 -5.52 -0.23 16.00
CA GLY A 26 -5.55 0.90 16.94
C GLY A 26 -4.89 2.18 16.43
N ILE A 27 -4.37 2.20 15.20
CA ILE A 27 -3.93 3.46 14.58
C ILE A 27 -5.11 4.35 14.22
N THR A 28 -4.84 5.65 14.11
CA THR A 28 -5.85 6.59 13.64
C THR A 28 -6.09 6.41 12.14
N ALA A 29 -7.28 6.78 11.69
CA ALA A 29 -7.59 6.81 10.25
C ALA A 29 -6.64 7.75 9.48
N ALA A 30 -6.15 8.81 10.13
CA ALA A 30 -5.19 9.74 9.53
C ALA A 30 -3.82 9.09 9.30
N ASP A 31 -3.35 8.26 10.24
CA ASP A 31 -2.09 7.52 10.10
C ASP A 31 -2.21 6.43 9.02
N ALA A 32 -3.35 5.73 8.98
CA ALA A 32 -3.65 4.75 7.95
C ALA A 32 -3.64 5.39 6.55
N GLU A 33 -4.31 6.54 6.41
CA GLU A 33 -4.36 7.32 5.17
C GLU A 33 -2.96 7.79 4.74
N LYS A 34 -2.17 8.31 5.70
CA LYS A 34 -0.79 8.74 5.45
C LYS A 34 0.05 7.59 4.91
N GLU A 35 0.04 6.43 5.57
CA GLU A 35 0.83 5.28 5.15
C GLU A 35 0.39 4.78 3.77
N LEU A 36 -0.92 4.79 3.50
CA LEU A 36 -1.48 4.42 2.20
C LEU A 36 -1.01 5.36 1.08
N ILE A 37 -1.03 6.67 1.32
CA ILE A 37 -0.53 7.67 0.35
C ILE A 37 0.96 7.46 0.08
N LEU A 38 1.76 7.27 1.13
CA LEU A 38 3.22 7.13 1.01
C LEU A 38 3.61 5.86 0.26
N ARG A 39 3.00 4.72 0.59
CA ARG A 39 3.27 3.43 -0.09
C ARG A 39 2.87 3.49 -1.56
N THR A 40 1.74 4.13 -1.86
CA THR A 40 1.30 4.31 -3.24
C THR A 40 2.25 5.21 -4.02
N LEU A 41 2.72 6.31 -3.41
CA LEU A 41 3.72 7.19 -4.04
C LEU A 41 5.04 6.47 -4.28
N GLN A 42 5.53 5.65 -3.34
CA GLN A 42 6.72 4.84 -3.54
C GLN A 42 6.55 3.89 -4.73
N LYS A 43 5.39 3.23 -4.82
CA LYS A 43 5.05 2.35 -5.92
C LYS A 43 5.01 3.07 -7.27
N THR A 44 4.50 4.29 -7.32
CA THR A 44 4.41 5.08 -8.56
C THR A 44 5.67 5.89 -8.86
N GLY A 45 6.76 5.71 -8.10
CA GLY A 45 8.00 6.46 -8.30
C GLY A 45 7.87 7.95 -7.98
N ASN A 46 7.12 8.30 -6.93
CA ASN A 46 6.76 9.66 -6.52
C ASN A 46 5.90 10.43 -7.53
N ASN A 47 5.29 9.74 -8.50
CA ASN A 47 4.34 10.35 -9.41
C ASN A 47 3.01 10.60 -8.68
N LYS A 48 2.82 11.86 -8.28
CA LYS A 48 1.64 12.32 -7.53
C LYS A 48 0.35 12.16 -8.32
N ALA A 49 0.39 12.31 -9.65
CA ALA A 49 -0.79 12.15 -10.49
C ALA A 49 -1.23 10.69 -10.59
N GLU A 50 -0.27 9.78 -10.78
CA GLU A 50 -0.56 8.35 -10.83
C GLU A 50 -0.97 7.81 -9.46
N ALA A 51 -0.35 8.28 -8.37
CA ALA A 51 -0.77 7.89 -7.02
C ALA A 51 -2.19 8.35 -6.71
N ALA A 52 -2.57 9.56 -7.12
CA ALA A 52 -3.92 10.06 -6.98
C ALA A 52 -4.93 9.19 -7.75
N ARG A 53 -4.60 8.80 -9.00
CA ARG A 53 -5.41 7.89 -9.82
C ARG A 53 -5.62 6.53 -9.15
N LEU A 54 -4.56 5.94 -8.59
CA LEU A 54 -4.63 4.65 -7.90
C LEU A 54 -5.45 4.71 -6.60
N LEU A 55 -5.41 5.85 -5.89
CA LEU A 55 -6.17 6.06 -4.65
C LEU A 55 -7.60 6.57 -4.90
N GLY A 56 -7.97 6.90 -6.14
CA GLY A 56 -9.27 7.51 -6.46
C GLY A 56 -9.42 8.91 -5.88
N LEU A 57 -8.32 9.64 -5.72
CA LEU A 57 -8.25 10.99 -5.17
C LEU A 57 -7.83 11.98 -6.25
N ASP A 58 -8.09 13.26 -6.02
CA ASP A 58 -7.50 14.34 -6.82
C ASP A 58 -6.03 14.55 -6.49
N VAL A 59 -5.25 14.96 -7.51
CA VAL A 59 -3.83 15.34 -7.34
C VAL A 59 -3.68 16.47 -6.32
N LYS A 60 -4.64 17.41 -6.28
CA LYS A 60 -4.67 18.51 -5.29
C LYS A 60 -4.78 17.97 -3.88
N THR A 61 -5.58 16.92 -3.67
CA THR A 61 -5.74 16.27 -2.36
C THR A 61 -4.44 15.62 -1.93
N ILE A 62 -3.78 14.84 -2.80
CA ILE A 62 -2.47 14.24 -2.50
C ILE A 62 -1.44 15.32 -2.15
N ARG A 63 -1.37 16.41 -2.91
CA ARG A 63 -0.46 17.54 -2.62
C ARG A 63 -0.74 18.18 -1.26
N ASN A 64 -2.01 18.44 -0.96
CA ASN A 64 -2.40 19.03 0.32
C ASN A 64 -2.06 18.11 1.49
N LYS A 65 -2.27 16.80 1.33
CA LYS A 65 -1.91 15.79 2.33
C LYS A 65 -0.40 15.73 2.54
N LEU A 66 0.39 15.68 1.47
CA LEU A 66 1.85 15.73 1.55
C LEU A 66 2.37 16.99 2.25
N LYS A 67 1.80 18.16 1.93
CA LYS A 67 2.12 19.41 2.62
C LYS A 67 1.75 19.36 4.09
N SER A 68 0.59 18.81 4.44
CA SER A 68 0.17 18.62 5.83
C SER A 68 1.08 17.66 6.61
N TYR A 69 1.77 16.76 5.92
CA TYR A 69 2.75 15.84 6.51
C TYR A 69 4.17 16.42 6.55
N GLY A 70 4.42 17.59 5.94
CA GLY A 70 5.75 18.19 5.84
C GLY A 70 6.67 17.49 4.84
N LEU A 71 6.11 16.89 3.79
CA LEU A 71 6.82 16.05 2.80
C LEU A 71 6.80 16.62 1.37
N ASP A 72 6.39 17.89 1.19
CA ASP A 72 6.41 18.61 -0.11
C ASP A 72 7.61 19.57 -0.19
#